data_AF-A0A930UWK6-F1
#
_entry.id   AF-A0A930UWK6-F1
#
_cell.length_a   1.000
_cell.length_b   1.000
_cell.length_c   1.000
_cell.angle_alpha   90.00
_cell.angle_beta   90.00
_cell.angle_gamma   90.00
#
_symmetry.space_group_name_H-M   'P 1'
#
loop_
_entity.id
_entity.type
_entity.pdbx_description
1 polymer ?
#
loop_
_entity_poly.entity_id
_entity_poly.type
_entity_poly.pdbx_seq_one_letter_code
_entity_poly.pdbx_strand_id
1 'polypeptide(L)'
;MPEGESAYQGLKDKVDALPEVSVPTSDDANDNGIADTKTLRMLKSIKRCGSKGRKHLKIRKRKQARALAQLSRQELEQLKQDYDAKKADAKAKLAEVPEGESAYQGLERQS
;
A
#
# COMPACT_ATOMS: atom_id res chain seq x y z
N MET A 1 -10.69 -63.30 -61.50
CA MET A 1 -10.46 -62.71 -60.17
C MET A 1 -11.00 -61.29 -60.18
N PRO A 2 -11.99 -60.94 -59.33
CA PRO A 2 -11.93 -59.58 -58.76
C PRO A 2 -12.62 -59.39 -57.38
N GLU A 3 -12.87 -60.43 -56.57
CA GLU A 3 -13.58 -60.20 -55.28
C GLU A 3 -12.74 -59.39 -54.28
N GLY A 4 -11.42 -59.64 -54.24
CA GLY A 4 -10.49 -58.98 -53.32
C GLY A 4 -10.28 -57.48 -53.60
N GLU A 5 -10.36 -57.06 -54.86
CA GLU A 5 -10.23 -55.63 -55.23
C GLU A 5 -11.45 -54.83 -54.76
N SER A 6 -12.67 -55.39 -54.87
CA SER A 6 -13.88 -54.72 -54.38
C SER A 6 -13.89 -54.57 -52.85
N ALA A 7 -13.41 -55.60 -52.14
CA ALA A 7 -13.32 -55.59 -50.68
C ALA A 7 -12.28 -54.58 -50.17
N TYR A 8 -11.14 -54.47 -50.86
CA TYR A 8 -10.11 -53.50 -50.54
C TYR A 8 -10.59 -52.06 -50.79
N GLN A 9 -11.29 -51.81 -51.88
CA GLN A 9 -11.82 -50.48 -52.18
C GLN A 9 -12.89 -50.07 -51.15
N GLY A 10 -13.80 -50.98 -50.80
CA GLY A 10 -14.78 -50.72 -49.75
C GLY A 10 -14.18 -50.50 -48.36
N LEU A 11 -12.96 -50.98 -48.10
CA LEU A 11 -12.23 -50.68 -46.87
C LEU A 11 -11.59 -49.29 -46.90
N LYS A 12 -10.99 -48.90 -48.03
CA LYS A 12 -10.45 -47.55 -48.24
C LYS A 12 -11.52 -46.47 -48.08
N ASP A 13 -12.66 -46.66 -48.74
CA ASP A 13 -13.76 -45.69 -48.68
C ASP A 13 -14.28 -45.51 -47.24
N LYS A 14 -14.26 -46.58 -46.43
CA LYS A 14 -14.62 -46.53 -45.00
C LYS A 14 -13.57 -45.83 -44.15
N VAL A 15 -12.28 -45.98 -44.47
CA VAL A 15 -11.18 -45.30 -43.78
C VAL A 15 -11.20 -43.81 -44.11
N ASP A 16 -11.41 -43.45 -45.36
CA ASP A 16 -11.50 -42.05 -45.81
C ASP A 16 -12.77 -41.35 -45.31
N ALA A 17 -13.84 -42.11 -45.05
CA ALA A 17 -15.06 -41.62 -44.41
C ALA A 17 -14.94 -41.45 -42.88
N LEU A 18 -13.85 -41.90 -42.25
CA LEU A 18 -13.63 -41.62 -40.84
C LEU A 18 -13.36 -40.13 -40.66
N PRO A 19 -14.06 -39.45 -39.74
CA PRO A 19 -13.78 -38.04 -39.45
C PRO A 19 -12.34 -37.93 -38.94
N GLU A 20 -11.59 -36.97 -39.48
CA GLU A 20 -10.25 -36.65 -39.02
C GLU A 20 -10.33 -36.21 -37.56
N VAL A 21 -9.90 -37.09 -36.65
CA VAL A 21 -9.92 -36.82 -35.22
C VAL A 21 -8.74 -35.92 -34.89
N SER A 22 -9.00 -34.62 -34.71
CA SER A 22 -8.01 -33.71 -34.15
C SER A 22 -7.73 -34.11 -32.70
N VAL A 23 -6.52 -34.57 -32.42
CA VAL A 23 -6.07 -34.80 -31.03
C VAL A 23 -5.99 -33.44 -30.34
N PRO A 24 -6.66 -33.23 -29.19
CA PRO A 24 -6.51 -32.00 -28.44
C PRO A 24 -5.07 -31.89 -27.95
N THR A 25 -4.49 -30.68 -28.01
CA THR A 25 -3.18 -30.40 -27.41
C THR A 25 -3.22 -30.76 -25.92
N SER A 26 -2.23 -31.50 -25.43
CA SER A 26 -2.06 -31.69 -23.99
C SER A 26 -1.87 -30.33 -23.32
N ASP A 27 -2.71 -30.02 -22.33
CA ASP A 27 -2.59 -28.84 -21.46
C ASP A 27 -1.88 -29.19 -20.14
N ASP A 28 -1.19 -30.32 -20.09
CA ASP A 28 -0.38 -30.78 -18.95
C ASP A 28 1.00 -31.18 -19.47
N ALA A 29 1.91 -30.21 -19.59
CA ALA A 29 3.22 -30.43 -20.20
C ALA A 29 4.19 -31.21 -19.30
N ASN A 30 3.90 -31.35 -18.00
CA ASN A 30 4.76 -32.00 -17.03
C ASN A 30 4.13 -33.22 -16.36
N ASP A 31 3.04 -33.74 -16.94
CA ASP A 31 2.32 -34.94 -16.52
C ASP A 31 2.05 -35.00 -15.01
N ASN A 32 1.77 -33.84 -14.40
CA ASN A 32 1.51 -33.77 -12.97
C ASN A 32 0.00 -33.88 -12.63
N GLY A 33 -0.85 -34.06 -13.63
CA GLY A 33 -2.30 -34.14 -13.52
C GLY A 33 -2.99 -32.79 -13.31
N ILE A 34 -2.27 -31.67 -13.45
CA ILE A 34 -2.77 -30.31 -13.24
C ILE A 34 -2.53 -29.49 -14.51
N ALA A 35 -3.63 -29.15 -15.17
CA ALA A 35 -3.63 -28.26 -16.33
C ALA A 35 -2.78 -26.99 -16.10
N ASP A 36 -1.88 -26.70 -17.05
CA ASP A 36 -0.99 -25.54 -17.01
C ASP A 36 -1.77 -24.23 -16.94
N THR A 37 -2.90 -24.14 -17.64
CA THR A 37 -3.84 -23.02 -17.56
C THR A 37 -4.34 -22.77 -16.14
N LYS A 38 -4.64 -23.83 -15.38
CA LYS A 38 -5.08 -23.76 -13.98
C LYS A 38 -3.94 -23.26 -13.09
N THR A 39 -2.73 -23.78 -13.28
CA THR A 39 -1.53 -23.35 -12.55
C THR A 39 -1.21 -21.88 -12.79
N LEU A 40 -1.26 -21.42 -14.05
CA LEU A 40 -1.11 -20.01 -14.42
C LEU A 40 -2.17 -19.12 -13.74
N ARG A 41 -3.44 -19.55 -13.70
CA ARG A 41 -4.53 -18.82 -13.04
C ARG A 41 -4.32 -18.73 -11.52
N MET A 42 -3.88 -19.81 -10.89
CA MET A 42 -3.54 -19.83 -9.47
C MET A 42 -2.38 -18.88 -9.17
N LEU A 43 -1.30 -18.94 -9.94
CA LEU A 43 -0.14 -18.06 -9.79
C LEU A 43 -0.53 -16.58 -9.94
N LYS A 44 -1.32 -16.24 -10.97
CA LYS A 44 -1.85 -14.88 -11.17
C LYS A 44 -2.68 -14.41 -9.97
N SER A 45 -3.50 -15.30 -9.41
CA SER A 45 -4.36 -15.00 -8.26
C SER A 45 -3.55 -14.76 -6.98
N ILE A 46 -2.53 -15.60 -6.73
CA ILE A 46 -1.58 -15.44 -5.61
C ILE A 46 -0.84 -14.11 -5.73
N LYS A 47 -0.27 -13.81 -6.91
CA LYS A 47 0.42 -12.54 -7.18
C LYS A 47 -0.50 -11.33 -6.93
N ARG A 48 -1.73 -11.39 -7.45
CA ARG A 48 -2.73 -10.33 -7.27
C ARG A 48 -3.07 -10.13 -5.79
N CYS A 49 -3.32 -11.20 -5.03
CA CYS A 49 -3.62 -11.13 -3.61
C CYS A 49 -2.45 -10.50 -2.82
N GLY A 50 -1.23 -10.98 -3.04
CA GLY A 50 -0.03 -10.41 -2.42
C GLY A 50 0.22 -8.94 -2.79
N SER A 51 -0.09 -8.53 -4.02
CA SER A 51 0.02 -7.13 -4.43
C SER A 51 -1.02 -6.23 -3.74
N LYS A 52 -2.27 -6.70 -3.60
CA LYS A 52 -3.34 -5.99 -2.89
C LYS A 52 -2.99 -5.85 -1.40
N GLY A 53 -2.52 -6.91 -0.75
CA GLY A 53 -2.06 -6.88 0.64
C GLY A 53 -0.94 -5.88 0.87
N ARG A 54 0.09 -5.88 -0.01
CA ARG A 54 1.20 -4.90 0.03
C ARG A 54 0.71 -3.46 -0.13
N LYS A 55 -0.23 -3.19 -1.04
CA LYS A 55 -0.83 -1.86 -1.21
C LYS A 55 -1.60 -1.40 0.05
N HIS A 56 -2.40 -2.28 0.65
CA HIS A 56 -3.15 -1.97 1.88
C HIS A 56 -2.20 -1.63 3.04
N LEU A 57 -1.15 -2.41 3.24
CA LEU A 57 -0.16 -2.14 4.29
C LEU A 57 0.52 -0.77 4.10
N LYS A 58 0.92 -0.43 2.87
CA LYS A 58 1.52 0.88 2.56
C LYS A 58 0.58 2.04 2.89
N ILE A 59 -0.70 1.92 2.53
CA ILE A 59 -1.71 2.95 2.83
C ILE A 59 -1.89 3.12 4.35
N ARG A 60 -1.98 2.01 5.09
CA ARG A 60 -2.10 2.04 6.56
C ARG A 60 -0.91 2.72 7.22
N LYS A 61 0.32 2.36 6.84
CA LYS A 61 1.56 2.99 7.34
C LYS A 61 1.58 4.50 7.05
N ARG A 62 1.18 4.92 5.84
CA ARG A 62 1.12 6.35 5.48
C ARG A 62 0.08 7.10 6.31
N LYS A 63 -1.08 6.51 6.60
CA LYS A 63 -2.10 7.12 7.47
C LYS A 63 -1.58 7.32 8.89
N GLN A 64 -0.93 6.30 9.46
CA GLN A 64 -0.33 6.39 10.79
C GLN A 64 0.77 7.46 10.86
N ALA A 65 1.67 7.50 9.89
CA ALA A 65 2.73 8.53 9.84
C ALA A 65 2.14 9.95 9.75
N ARG A 66 1.07 10.15 8.98
CA ARG A 66 0.38 11.44 8.90
C ARG A 66 -0.27 11.84 10.23
N ALA A 67 -0.93 10.89 10.91
CA ALA A 67 -1.55 11.15 12.21
C ALA A 67 -0.51 11.54 13.27
N LEU A 68 0.61 10.81 13.35
CA LEU A 68 1.71 11.14 14.27
C LEU A 68 2.31 12.52 13.98
N ALA A 69 2.51 12.85 12.70
CA ALA A 69 3.01 14.16 12.30
C ALA A 69 2.01 15.29 12.64
N GLN A 70 0.70 15.04 12.59
CA GLN A 70 -0.31 16.00 13.01
C GLN A 70 -0.30 16.22 14.52
N LEU A 71 -0.24 15.15 15.32
CA LEU A 71 -0.14 15.25 16.79
C LEU A 71 1.11 16.02 17.22
N SER A 72 2.27 15.67 16.67
CA SER A 72 3.51 16.37 16.97
C SER A 72 3.47 17.85 16.60
N ARG A 73 2.80 18.22 15.49
CA ARG A 73 2.58 19.63 15.14
C ARG A 73 1.65 20.34 16.12
N GLN A 74 0.60 19.68 16.58
CA GLN A 74 -0.32 20.25 17.57
C GLN A 74 0.39 20.51 18.90
N GLU A 75 1.18 19.56 19.39
CA GLU A 75 1.98 19.71 20.61
C GLU A 75 3.00 20.86 20.49
N LEU A 76 3.68 20.98 19.34
CA LEU A 76 4.59 22.09 19.09
C LEU A 76 3.89 23.45 19.06
N GLU A 77 2.68 23.51 18.49
CA GLU A 77 1.90 24.75 18.45
C GLU A 77 1.42 25.17 19.85
N GLN A 78 0.96 24.21 20.65
CA GLN A 78 0.61 24.44 22.06
C GLN A 78 1.82 24.97 22.85
N LEU A 79 2.99 24.34 22.67
CA LEU A 79 4.21 24.77 23.37
C LEU A 79 4.63 26.19 22.99
N LYS A 80 4.45 26.58 21.72
CA LYS A 80 4.70 27.96 21.26
C LYS A 80 3.73 28.95 21.89
N GLN A 81 2.43 28.63 21.90
CA GLN A 81 1.42 29.48 22.54
C GLN A 81 1.71 29.69 24.03
N ASP A 82 2.05 28.62 24.75
CA ASP A 82 2.42 28.68 26.16
C ASP A 82 3.69 29.53 26.38
N TYR A 83 4.69 29.40 25.49
CA TYR A 83 5.90 30.20 25.54
C TYR A 83 5.62 31.69 25.32
N ASP A 84 4.83 32.03 24.29
CA ASP A 84 4.48 33.41 23.99
C ASP A 84 3.64 34.04 25.10
N ALA A 85 2.72 33.28 25.70
CA ALA A 85 1.94 33.72 26.85
C ALA A 85 2.83 34.01 28.07
N LYS A 86 3.75 33.10 28.41
CA LYS A 86 4.71 33.32 29.52
C LYS A 86 5.64 34.49 29.26
N LYS A 87 6.05 34.70 28.01
CA LYS A 87 6.88 35.84 27.61
C LYS A 87 6.12 37.16 27.75
N ALA A 88 4.84 37.19 27.38
CA ALA A 88 3.98 38.35 27.57
C ALA A 88 3.76 38.66 29.05
N ASP A 89 3.47 37.65 29.88
CA ASP A 89 3.29 37.79 31.33
C ASP A 89 4.58 38.31 32.01
N ALA A 90 5.74 37.76 31.65
CA ALA A 90 7.02 38.24 32.15
C ALA A 90 7.30 39.69 31.75
N LYS A 91 6.97 40.10 30.52
CA LYS A 91 7.11 41.50 30.08
C LYS A 91 6.16 42.44 30.82
N ALA A 92 4.93 42.03 31.06
CA ALA A 92 3.97 42.81 31.83
C ALA A 92 4.48 43.04 33.26
N LYS A 93 4.95 41.97 33.92
CA LYS A 93 5.55 42.06 35.26
C LYS A 93 6.80 42.93 35.29
N LEU A 94 7.64 42.89 34.24
CA LEU A 94 8.80 43.77 34.13
C LEU A 94 8.39 45.24 34.00
N ALA A 95 7.33 45.54 33.25
CA ALA A 95 6.81 46.90 33.11
C ALA A 95 6.15 47.44 34.40
N GLU A 96 5.66 46.55 35.26
CA GLU A 96 5.15 46.90 36.60
C GLU A 96 6.28 47.16 37.61
N VAL A 97 7.53 46.80 37.30
CA VAL A 97 8.68 47.19 38.13
C VAL A 97 8.93 48.68 37.91
N PRO A 98 8.77 49.55 38.93
CA PRO A 98 9.15 50.95 38.79
C PRO A 98 10.64 51.02 38.44
N GLU A 99 10.98 51.66 37.32
CA GLU A 99 12.36 51.88 36.92
C GLU A 99 13.11 52.51 38.10
N GLY A 100 14.13 51.80 38.57
CA GLY A 100 14.80 51.96 39.85
C GLY A 100 15.65 53.21 40.01
N GLU A 101 15.22 54.37 39.49
CA GLU A 101 15.78 55.67 39.86
C GLU A 101 14.87 56.46 40.80
N SER A 102 13.55 56.18 40.87
CA SER A 102 12.67 56.89 41.81
C SER A 102 12.67 56.31 43.22
N ALA A 103 13.18 55.09 43.42
CA ALA A 103 13.22 54.44 44.73
C ALA A 103 14.32 55.00 45.66
N TYR A 104 15.33 55.68 45.12
CA TYR A 104 16.43 56.27 45.90
C TYR A 104 16.17 57.73 46.30
N GLN A 105 15.35 58.49 45.57
CA GLN A 105 15.16 59.92 45.83
C GLN A 105 14.36 60.24 47.11
N GLY A 106 13.78 59.23 47.77
CA GLY A 106 13.05 59.39 49.04
C GLY A 106 13.92 59.26 50.29
N LEU A 107 15.14 58.71 50.20
CA LEU A 107 15.97 58.41 51.37
C LEU A 107 17.05 59.46 51.66
N GLU A 108 17.46 60.28 50.68
CA GLU A 108 18.51 61.30 50.86
C GLU A 108 18.04 62.65 51.43
N ARG A 109 16.74 62.84 51.71
CA ARG A 109 16.22 64.07 52.36
C ARG A 109 16.05 63.95 53.89
N GLN A 110 16.54 62.87 54.50
CA GLN A 110 16.52 62.70 55.95
C GLN A 110 17.91 62.36 56.49
N SER A 111 18.84 63.32 56.44
CA SER A 111 20.01 63.36 57.34
C SER A 111 20.42 64.80 57.62
#